data_AF-A0A1Z5KZR6-F1
#
_entry.id   AF-A0A1Z5KZR6-F1
#
_cell.length_a   1.000
_cell.length_b   1.000
_cell.length_c   1.000
_cell.angle_alpha   90.00
_cell.angle_beta   90.00
_cell.angle_gamma   90.00
#
_symmetry.space_group_name_H-M   'P 1'
#
loop_
_entity.id
_entity.type
_entity.pdbx_description
1 polymer ?
#
loop_
_entity_poly.entity_id
_entity_poly.type
_entity_poly.pdbx_seq_one_letter_code
_entity_poly.pdbx_strand_id
1 'polypeptide(L)'
;MTEMLKANHSVEFFIEGGRSRTGKTGLPKAGLLSLIVNCINEELVRDVYIVPMSISYEKILDGNFVSEQLGEPKVMESFTAALRSIWCILHSNYGSVRVDFCQPFSLREFLMSSKARALEGYVRPCPLPIAKVSNGSDPKVVRSSSIDSTSEDQRHIVQSLAYHIVYQSSKSLALMSTNLVALLFMTKHRKGATLQQLVHSLSWLRGEVFQREHQVMCSHDNAEGVRQACSLLGKDIVRLETIQMEWSSEGAAENSNLRIVFYHPTLRLPHVLELQYYANAMLPVFLTESITATAVYAIAGEKLTLYRGSDGEVVFPRSQLGARELQYYANAMLPVFLTESITATAVYAIAGEKLTLYRGSD
;
A
#
# COMPACT_ATOMS: atom_id res chain seq x y z
N MET A 1 15.72 14.11 22.12
CA MET A 1 16.12 13.92 20.71
C MET A 1 17.28 14.81 20.34
N THR A 2 17.17 16.14 20.48
CA THR A 2 18.26 17.10 20.22
C THR A 2 19.59 16.71 20.86
N GLU A 3 19.60 16.37 22.16
CA GLU A 3 20.82 15.95 22.85
C GLU A 3 21.39 14.62 22.32
N MET A 4 20.55 13.70 21.85
CA MET A 4 21.01 12.46 21.21
C MET A 4 21.69 12.74 19.87
N LEU A 5 21.15 13.68 19.09
CA LEU A 5 21.75 14.09 17.82
C LEU A 5 23.08 14.81 18.04
N LYS A 6 23.18 15.70 19.04
CA LYS A 6 24.45 16.33 19.44
C LYS A 6 25.51 15.32 19.88
N ALA A 7 25.09 14.25 20.55
CA ALA A 7 25.95 13.15 20.97
C ALA A 7 26.30 12.16 19.83
N ASN A 8 25.88 12.43 18.58
CA ASN A 8 26.06 11.55 17.42
C ASN A 8 25.47 10.15 17.60
N HIS A 9 24.34 10.04 18.30
CA HIS A 9 23.62 8.77 18.44
C HIS A 9 22.62 8.55 17.30
N SER A 10 22.48 7.29 16.88
CA SER A 10 21.44 6.86 15.96
C SER A 10 20.07 6.90 16.63
N VAL A 11 19.05 7.35 15.90
CA VAL A 11 17.68 7.48 16.39
C VAL A 11 16.74 6.78 15.44
N GLU A 12 15.95 5.85 15.97
CA GLU A 12 14.85 5.20 15.25
C GLU A 12 13.51 5.81 15.66
N PHE A 13 12.63 6.04 14.69
CA PHE A 13 11.25 6.44 14.96
C PHE A 13 10.31 6.06 13.81
N PHE A 14 9.03 5.89 14.14
CA PHE A 14 7.96 5.61 13.18
C PHE A 14 7.25 6.90 12.80
N ILE A 15 7.37 7.31 11.54
CA ILE A 15 6.82 8.60 11.07
C ILE A 15 5.29 8.66 11.15
N GLU A 16 4.60 7.52 11.11
CA GLU A 16 3.14 7.42 11.25
C GLU A 16 2.66 7.58 12.72
N GLY A 17 3.58 7.38 13.68
CA GLY A 17 3.33 7.46 15.12
C GLY A 17 2.60 6.26 15.72
N GLY A 18 2.42 5.16 14.99
CA GLY A 18 1.80 3.93 15.49
C GLY A 18 1.86 2.78 14.47
N ARG A 19 1.37 1.60 14.88
CA ARG A 19 1.23 0.43 13.99
C ARG A 19 0.07 0.63 13.04
N SER A 20 0.22 0.22 11.78
CA SER A 20 -0.89 0.21 10.83
C SER A 20 -1.91 -0.87 11.21
N ARG A 21 -3.17 -0.48 11.28
CA ARG A 21 -4.31 -1.36 11.61
C ARG A 21 -5.03 -1.88 10.39
N THR A 22 -4.81 -1.27 9.24
CA THR A 22 -5.48 -1.61 7.97
C THR A 22 -4.50 -2.21 6.97
N GLY A 23 -3.19 -2.25 7.26
CA GLY A 23 -2.16 -2.65 6.31
C GLY A 23 -1.84 -1.57 5.26
N LYS A 24 -2.47 -0.39 5.37
CA LYS A 24 -2.20 0.78 4.54
C LYS A 24 -1.16 1.68 5.21
N THR A 25 -0.34 2.34 4.40
CA THR A 25 0.58 3.39 4.86
C THR A 25 -0.21 4.56 5.42
N GLY A 26 0.10 4.95 6.65
CA GLY A 26 -0.52 6.07 7.35
C GLY A 26 0.00 7.43 6.88
N LEU A 27 -0.73 8.49 7.23
CA LEU A 27 -0.25 9.85 7.02
C LEU A 27 0.93 10.15 7.96
N PRO A 28 2.02 10.74 7.45
CA PRO A 28 3.17 11.04 8.29
C PRO A 28 2.88 12.17 9.28
N LYS A 29 3.35 12.00 10.52
CA LYS A 29 3.33 12.99 11.59
C LYS A 29 4.69 13.69 11.64
N ALA A 30 4.74 14.88 11.03
CA ALA A 30 5.94 15.67 10.84
C ALA A 30 6.57 16.25 12.12
N GLY A 31 5.94 16.11 13.29
CA GLY A 31 6.36 16.79 14.52
C GLY A 31 7.73 16.39 15.07
N LEU A 32 8.15 15.12 14.88
CA LEU A 32 9.49 14.70 15.30
C LEU A 32 10.55 15.17 14.29
N LEU A 33 10.19 15.14 13.02
CA LEU A 33 11.04 15.54 11.91
C LEU A 33 11.35 17.04 11.95
N SER A 34 10.40 17.87 12.37
CA SER A 34 10.63 19.31 12.56
C SER A 34 11.71 19.58 13.61
N LEU A 35 11.78 18.79 14.69
CA LEU A 35 12.85 18.92 15.70
C LEU A 35 14.23 18.61 15.09
N ILE A 36 14.33 17.60 14.23
CA ILE A 36 15.58 17.24 13.54
C ILE A 36 15.99 18.35 12.58
N VAL A 37 15.04 18.88 11.79
CA VAL A 37 15.28 20.00 10.87
C VAL A 37 15.72 21.26 11.62
N ASN A 38 15.12 21.56 12.77
CA ASN A 38 15.54 22.68 13.62
C ASN A 38 17.00 22.52 14.08
N CYS A 39 17.42 21.32 14.46
CA CYS A 39 18.80 21.07 14.90
C CYS A 39 19.83 21.41 13.80
N ILE A 40 19.49 21.21 12.52
CA ILE A 40 20.36 21.59 11.40
C ILE A 40 20.28 23.10 11.11
N ASN A 41 19.07 23.67 11.12
CA ASN A 41 18.89 25.11 10.88
C ASN A 41 19.54 25.99 11.96
N GLU A 42 19.54 25.53 13.22
CA GLU A 42 20.21 26.16 14.36
C GLU A 42 21.71 25.82 14.46
N GLU A 43 22.25 25.09 13.46
CA GLU A 43 23.65 24.66 13.41
C GLU A 43 24.13 23.83 14.62
N LEU A 44 23.20 23.23 15.37
CA LEU A 44 23.51 22.34 16.51
C LEU A 44 24.20 21.06 16.03
N VAL A 45 23.91 20.63 14.80
CA VAL A 45 24.51 19.47 14.15
C VAL A 45 24.84 19.84 12.70
N ARG A 46 26.01 19.38 12.21
CA ARG A 46 26.48 19.71 10.85
C ARG A 46 25.60 19.11 9.76
N ASP A 47 25.19 17.85 9.91
CA ASP A 47 24.32 17.12 8.98
C ASP A 47 23.70 15.88 9.66
N VAL A 48 22.57 15.41 9.14
CA VAL A 48 21.89 14.18 9.58
C VAL A 48 21.55 13.35 8.35
N TYR A 49 21.92 12.07 8.36
CA TYR A 49 21.52 11.14 7.32
C TYR A 49 20.19 10.49 7.69
N ILE A 50 19.22 10.55 6.78
CA ILE A 50 17.96 9.84 6.92
C ILE A 50 18.04 8.55 6.14
N VAL A 51 17.73 7.44 6.80
CA VAL A 51 17.65 6.10 6.21
C VAL A 51 16.19 5.65 6.25
N PRO A 52 15.43 5.78 5.15
CA PRO A 52 14.11 5.18 5.08
C PRO A 52 14.23 3.67 5.18
N MET A 53 13.31 3.05 5.90
CA MET A 53 13.25 1.60 6.07
C MET A 53 11.84 1.10 5.81
N SER A 54 11.72 -0.14 5.34
CA SER A 54 10.45 -0.86 5.30
C SER A 54 10.60 -2.23 5.94
N ILE A 55 9.54 -2.67 6.64
CA ILE A 55 9.50 -3.97 7.30
C ILE A 55 8.26 -4.70 6.78
N SER A 56 8.48 -5.90 6.28
CA SER A 56 7.46 -6.74 5.67
C SER A 56 7.36 -8.04 6.44
N TYR A 57 6.15 -8.42 6.83
CA TYR A 57 5.86 -9.61 7.62
C TYR A 57 5.02 -10.58 6.79
N GLU A 58 5.37 -11.87 6.77
CA GLU A 58 4.47 -12.86 6.15
C GLU A 58 3.18 -13.02 6.96
N LYS A 59 3.27 -13.01 8.29
CA LYS A 59 2.12 -13.08 9.21
C LYS A 59 2.22 -12.00 10.29
N ILE A 60 1.09 -11.35 10.57
CA ILE A 60 0.98 -10.29 11.57
C ILE A 60 0.97 -10.90 12.97
N LEU A 61 1.70 -10.28 13.89
CA LEU A 61 1.77 -10.68 15.31
C LEU A 61 0.59 -10.16 16.14
N ASP A 62 -0.05 -9.09 15.68
CA ASP A 62 -1.02 -8.30 16.43
C ASP A 62 -2.45 -8.78 16.17
N GLY A 63 -3.11 -9.39 17.14
CA GLY A 63 -4.48 -9.92 17.00
C GLY A 63 -5.60 -8.90 17.28
N ASN A 64 -5.26 -7.70 17.74
CA ASN A 64 -6.23 -6.74 18.30
C ASN A 64 -6.70 -5.66 17.30
N PHE A 65 -6.18 -5.65 16.07
CA PHE A 65 -6.61 -4.65 15.09
C PHE A 65 -8.00 -4.94 14.52
N VAL A 66 -8.40 -6.21 14.48
CA VAL A 66 -9.69 -6.65 13.94
C VAL A 66 -10.82 -6.24 14.87
N SER A 67 -10.68 -6.49 16.18
CA SER A 67 -11.58 -6.03 17.24
C SER A 67 -11.68 -4.50 17.27
N GLU A 68 -10.54 -3.79 17.14
CA GLU A 68 -10.54 -2.33 17.06
C GLU A 68 -11.29 -1.82 15.81
N GLN A 69 -11.12 -2.46 14.65
CA GLN A 69 -11.88 -2.12 13.43
C GLN A 69 -13.38 -2.42 13.56
N LEU A 70 -13.76 -3.41 14.36
CA LEU A 70 -15.15 -3.71 14.70
C LEU A 70 -15.74 -2.73 15.74
N GLY A 71 -14.93 -1.82 16.29
CA GLY A 71 -15.36 -0.86 17.30
C GLY A 71 -15.51 -1.49 18.69
N GLU A 72 -14.93 -2.66 18.92
CA GLU A 72 -14.93 -3.29 20.23
C GLU A 72 -14.14 -2.43 21.23
N PRO A 73 -14.59 -2.35 22.50
CA PRO A 73 -13.92 -1.53 23.50
C PRO A 73 -12.49 -2.01 23.72
N LYS A 74 -11.55 -1.06 23.84
CA LYS A 74 -10.15 -1.38 24.11
C LYS A 74 -10.02 -2.11 25.45
N VAL A 75 -9.73 -3.40 25.38
CA VAL A 75 -9.43 -4.20 26.57
C VAL A 75 -8.03 -3.83 27.06
N MET A 76 -7.91 -3.47 28.33
CA MET A 76 -6.60 -3.28 28.95
C MET A 76 -5.89 -4.63 29.01
N GLU A 77 -4.76 -4.76 28.32
CA GLU A 77 -3.95 -5.98 28.38
C GLU A 77 -3.40 -6.14 29.81
N SER A 78 -3.74 -7.25 30.47
CA SER A 78 -3.16 -7.59 31.77
C SER A 78 -1.74 -8.15 31.58
N PHE A 79 -0.88 -8.01 32.60
CA PHE A 79 0.47 -8.60 32.59
C PHE A 79 0.46 -10.12 32.30
N THR A 80 -0.55 -10.84 32.77
CA THR A 80 -0.72 -12.28 32.48
C THR A 80 -1.12 -12.54 31.03
N ALA A 81 -1.95 -11.69 30.43
CA ALA A 81 -2.29 -11.75 29.01
C ALA A 81 -1.07 -11.44 28.14
N ALA A 82 -0.24 -10.46 28.54
CA ALA A 82 1.00 -10.14 27.86
C ALA A 82 2.00 -11.32 27.89
N LEU A 83 2.21 -11.93 29.06
CA LEU A 83 3.10 -13.09 29.17
C LEU A 83 2.61 -14.30 28.37
N ARG A 84 1.29 -14.56 28.38
CA ARG A 84 0.67 -15.61 27.56
C ARG A 84 0.82 -15.33 26.07
N SER A 85 0.68 -14.07 25.66
CA SER A 85 0.87 -13.65 24.27
C SER A 85 2.31 -13.86 23.83
N ILE A 86 3.30 -13.51 24.66
CA ILE A 86 4.72 -13.79 24.40
C ILE A 86 4.96 -15.29 24.25
N TRP A 87 4.41 -16.12 25.14
CA TRP A 87 4.52 -17.57 25.04
C TRP A 87 3.92 -18.11 23.75
N CYS A 88 2.71 -17.67 23.39
CA CYS A 88 2.06 -18.04 22.13
C CYS A 88 2.89 -17.60 20.92
N ILE A 89 3.46 -16.40 20.96
CA ILE A 89 4.28 -15.86 19.88
C ILE A 89 5.54 -16.72 19.69
N LEU A 90 6.23 -17.09 20.76
CA LEU A 90 7.43 -17.92 20.70
C LEU A 90 7.15 -19.34 20.18
N HIS A 91 5.93 -19.84 20.35
CA HIS A 91 5.52 -21.17 19.90
C HIS A 91 4.72 -21.20 18.59
N SER A 92 4.48 -20.04 17.97
CA SER A 92 3.69 -19.95 16.73
C SER A 92 4.58 -19.67 15.53
N ASN A 93 4.22 -20.25 14.39
CA ASN A 93 4.89 -19.97 13.12
C ASN A 93 4.32 -18.69 12.49
N TYR A 94 5.15 -17.64 12.41
CA TYR A 94 4.82 -16.37 11.76
C TYR A 94 5.46 -16.19 10.38
N GLY A 95 6.14 -17.22 9.89
CA GLY A 95 6.90 -17.15 8.65
C GLY A 95 8.10 -16.22 8.77
N SER A 96 8.41 -15.54 7.67
CA SER A 96 9.59 -14.69 7.55
C SER A 96 9.29 -13.20 7.76
N VAL A 97 10.30 -12.47 8.19
CA VAL A 97 10.32 -11.00 8.25
C VAL A 97 11.43 -10.51 7.35
N ARG A 98 11.13 -9.52 6.51
CA ARG A 98 12.12 -8.85 5.67
C ARG A 98 12.20 -7.38 6.03
N VAL A 99 13.44 -6.89 6.15
CA VAL A 99 13.74 -5.49 6.42
C VAL A 99 14.55 -4.97 5.24
N ASP A 100 14.05 -3.93 4.58
CA ASP A 100 14.73 -3.28 3.47
C ASP A 100 15.13 -1.87 3.86
N PHE A 101 16.44 -1.59 3.76
CA PHE A 101 17.02 -0.27 3.98
C PHE A 101 17.10 0.47 2.64
N CYS A 102 16.50 1.64 2.55
CA CYS A 102 16.59 2.50 1.38
C CYS A 102 17.93 3.22 1.34
N GLN A 103 18.23 3.81 0.18
CA GLN A 103 19.39 4.69 0.00
C GLN A 103 19.35 5.84 1.04
N PRO A 104 20.38 5.96 1.91
CA PRO A 104 20.50 7.09 2.81
C PRO A 104 20.66 8.39 2.04
N PHE A 105 20.10 9.49 2.56
CA PHE A 105 20.28 10.83 2.00
C PHE A 105 20.62 11.86 3.08
N SER A 106 21.40 12.87 2.69
CA SER A 106 21.74 14.00 3.56
C SER A 106 20.53 14.91 3.74
N LEU A 107 20.15 15.15 4.99
CA LEU A 107 19.09 16.09 5.30
C LEU A 107 19.51 17.52 4.96
N ARG A 108 20.78 17.89 5.17
CA ARG A 108 21.28 19.22 4.81
C ARG A 108 21.17 19.48 3.31
N GLU A 109 21.58 18.52 2.48
CA GLU A 109 21.46 18.63 1.01
C GLU A 109 20.00 18.73 0.56
N PHE A 110 19.11 17.93 1.17
CA PHE A 110 17.68 17.98 0.89
C PHE A 110 17.09 19.36 1.22
N LEU A 111 17.44 19.94 2.36
CA LEU A 111 16.98 21.27 2.78
C LEU A 111 17.50 22.37 1.86
N MET A 112 18.79 22.31 1.47
CA MET A 112 19.38 23.26 0.52
C MET A 112 18.69 23.20 -0.85
N SER A 113 18.49 21.99 -1.38
CA SER A 113 17.82 21.77 -2.67
C SER A 113 16.35 22.22 -2.64
N SER A 114 15.69 22.12 -1.49
CA SER A 114 14.30 22.59 -1.32
C SER A 114 14.22 24.11 -1.26
N LYS A 115 15.16 24.77 -0.58
CA LYS A 115 15.28 26.24 -0.56
C LYS A 115 15.62 26.79 -1.94
N ALA A 116 16.55 26.18 -2.66
CA ALA A 116 16.91 26.58 -4.03
C ALA A 116 15.71 26.52 -4.99
N ARG A 117 14.92 25.44 -4.92
CA ARG A 117 13.68 25.30 -5.71
C ARG A 117 12.63 26.36 -5.39
N ALA A 118 12.55 26.81 -4.13
CA ALA A 118 11.65 27.90 -3.74
C ALA A 118 12.11 29.26 -4.30
N LEU A 119 13.43 29.50 -4.37
CA LEU A 119 14.04 30.72 -4.91
C LEU A 119 13.92 30.84 -6.44
N GLU A 120 13.95 29.72 -7.17
CA GLU A 120 13.86 29.71 -8.64
C GLU A 120 12.45 29.99 -9.20
N GLY A 121 11.43 30.16 -8.35
CA GLY A 121 10.06 30.50 -8.78
C GLY A 121 9.37 29.41 -9.63
N TYR A 122 10.04 28.30 -9.91
CA TYR A 122 9.50 27.10 -10.56
C TYR A 122 8.70 26.23 -9.57
N VAL A 123 7.84 26.87 -8.78
CA VAL A 123 6.65 26.19 -8.31
C VAL A 123 5.75 26.08 -9.53
N ARG A 124 5.88 25.00 -10.32
CA ARG A 124 4.65 24.44 -10.87
C ARG A 124 3.79 24.19 -9.64
N PRO A 125 2.64 24.87 -9.48
CA PRO A 125 1.74 24.51 -8.40
C PRO A 125 1.53 23.02 -8.59
N CYS A 126 1.95 22.20 -7.63
CA CYS A 126 1.23 20.96 -7.43
C CYS A 126 -0.23 21.43 -7.34
N PRO A 127 -1.15 20.96 -8.20
CA PRO A 127 -2.52 21.46 -8.19
C PRO A 127 -3.30 20.93 -6.98
N LEU A 128 -2.61 20.72 -5.87
CA LEU A 128 -3.11 20.47 -4.55
C LEU A 128 -3.21 21.83 -3.84
N PRO A 129 -4.35 22.55 -3.94
CA PRO A 129 -4.87 23.10 -2.71
C PRO A 129 -5.24 21.88 -1.87
N ILE A 130 -4.38 21.51 -0.91
CA ILE A 130 -4.90 20.81 0.27
C ILE A 130 -5.92 21.80 0.81
N ALA A 131 -7.20 21.51 0.57
CA ALA A 131 -8.29 22.36 1.00
C ALA A 131 -8.13 22.51 2.52
N LYS A 132 -7.61 23.66 2.96
CA LYS A 132 -7.98 24.18 4.27
C LYS A 132 -9.49 24.28 4.19
N VAL A 133 -10.20 23.44 4.94
CA VAL A 133 -11.61 23.64 5.21
C VAL A 133 -11.69 24.91 6.05
N SER A 134 -11.59 26.05 5.40
CA SER A 134 -11.90 27.36 5.96
C SER A 134 -13.31 27.67 5.54
N ASN A 135 -14.23 27.57 6.49
CA ASN A 135 -15.57 28.13 6.34
C ASN A 135 -15.44 29.62 5.98
N GLY A 136 -15.99 29.98 4.81
CA GLY A 136 -16.46 31.32 4.41
C GLY A 136 -15.57 32.53 4.70
N SER A 137 -14.92 33.07 3.67
CA SER A 137 -15.01 34.49 3.25
C SER A 137 -13.97 34.81 2.15
N ASP A 138 -14.33 35.77 1.30
CA ASP A 138 -13.77 36.16 0.01
C ASP A 138 -12.23 36.30 -0.14
N PRO A 139 -11.68 36.23 -1.38
CA PRO A 139 -10.26 36.37 -1.64
C PRO A 139 -9.85 37.85 -1.60
N LYS A 140 -9.35 38.31 -0.45
CA LYS A 140 -8.54 39.53 -0.39
C LYS A 140 -7.06 39.18 -0.60
N VAL A 141 -6.50 39.79 -1.64
CA VAL A 141 -5.07 39.92 -1.91
C VAL A 141 -4.36 40.40 -0.63
N VAL A 142 -3.60 39.53 0.04
CA VAL A 142 -2.75 39.91 1.18
C VAL A 142 -1.30 39.93 0.74
N ARG A 143 -0.76 41.15 0.71
CA ARG A 143 0.67 41.45 0.63
C ARG A 143 1.35 41.04 1.94
N SER A 144 2.42 40.26 1.82
CA SER A 144 3.60 40.16 2.70
C SER A 144 3.46 40.53 4.18
N SER A 145 3.39 39.51 5.05
CA SER A 145 3.83 39.57 6.45
C SER A 145 5.07 38.70 6.62
N SER A 146 6.25 39.33 6.56
CA SER A 146 7.59 38.71 6.48
C SER A 146 8.15 38.14 7.79
N ILE A 147 7.30 37.87 8.80
CA ILE A 147 7.69 37.19 10.05
C ILE A 147 7.03 35.81 10.18
N ASP A 148 5.89 35.59 9.50
CA ASP A 148 5.12 34.33 9.55
C ASP A 148 5.30 33.45 8.31
N SER A 149 5.99 33.96 7.28
CA SER A 149 6.33 33.17 6.07
C SER A 149 7.38 32.11 6.36
N THR A 150 8.36 32.41 7.23
CA THR A 150 9.49 31.52 7.53
C THR A 150 9.05 30.25 8.26
N SER A 151 7.99 30.33 9.09
CA SER A 151 7.42 29.20 9.82
C SER A 151 6.60 28.27 8.90
N GLU A 152 5.80 28.84 8.01
CA GLU A 152 4.98 28.09 7.04
C GLU A 152 5.86 27.44 5.96
N ASP A 153 6.87 28.13 5.44
CA ASP A 153 7.83 27.57 4.48
C ASP A 153 8.56 26.37 5.08
N GLN A 154 9.00 26.51 6.33
CA GLN A 154 9.64 25.41 7.05
C GLN A 154 8.66 24.24 7.24
N ARG A 155 7.41 24.51 7.61
CA ARG A 155 6.38 23.47 7.75
C ARG A 155 6.15 22.72 6.44
N HIS A 156 6.09 23.43 5.32
CA HIS A 156 5.97 22.82 3.99
C HIS A 156 7.17 21.94 3.63
N ILE A 157 8.40 22.40 3.92
CA ILE A 157 9.61 21.61 3.69
C ILE A 157 9.62 20.34 4.54
N VAL A 158 9.30 20.46 5.84
CA VAL A 158 9.24 19.29 6.74
C VAL A 158 8.16 18.33 6.28
N GLN A 159 7.00 18.83 5.83
CA GLN A 159 5.94 17.98 5.30
C GLN A 159 6.35 17.29 3.99
N SER A 160 7.01 18.00 3.07
CA SER A 160 7.55 17.42 1.84
C SER A 160 8.57 16.32 2.13
N LEU A 161 9.49 16.56 3.07
CA LEU A 161 10.44 15.57 3.56
C LEU A 161 9.74 14.34 4.14
N ALA A 162 8.71 14.55 4.95
CA ALA A 162 7.94 13.48 5.56
C ALA A 162 7.28 12.58 4.49
N TYR A 163 6.65 13.18 3.48
CA TYR A 163 6.09 12.44 2.36
C TYR A 163 7.16 11.73 1.52
N HIS A 164 8.33 12.35 1.33
CA HIS A 164 9.44 11.73 0.61
C HIS A 164 9.93 10.46 1.31
N ILE A 165 10.09 10.49 2.63
CA ILE A 165 10.48 9.32 3.44
C ILE A 165 9.43 8.21 3.31
N VAL A 166 8.16 8.56 3.49
CA VAL A 166 7.05 7.60 3.37
C VAL A 166 7.02 6.97 1.97
N TYR A 167 7.20 7.78 0.93
CA TYR A 167 7.25 7.31 -0.45
C TYR A 167 8.41 6.33 -0.68
N GLN A 168 9.63 6.65 -0.22
CA GLN A 168 10.79 5.77 -0.36
C GLN A 168 10.60 4.45 0.40
N SER A 169 10.14 4.53 1.66
CA SER A 169 9.81 3.34 2.45
C SER A 169 8.75 2.48 1.76
N SER A 170 7.66 3.07 1.27
CA SER A 170 6.59 2.34 0.58
C SER A 170 7.06 1.72 -0.75
N LYS A 171 7.88 2.43 -1.54
CA LYS A 171 8.46 1.90 -2.78
C LYS A 171 9.38 0.69 -2.51
N SER A 172 10.12 0.72 -1.40
CA SER A 172 11.02 -0.38 -1.00
C SER A 172 10.32 -1.59 -0.39
N LEU A 173 9.02 -1.52 -0.10
CA LEU A 173 8.28 -2.57 0.59
C LEU A 173 8.31 -3.88 -0.22
N ALA A 174 8.83 -4.94 0.39
CA ALA A 174 8.87 -6.27 -0.19
C ALA A 174 7.56 -7.03 0.06
N LEU A 175 6.86 -7.39 -1.01
CA LEU A 175 5.54 -8.02 -0.93
C LEU A 175 5.66 -9.51 -0.65
N MET A 176 5.02 -9.98 0.41
CA MET A 176 5.05 -11.39 0.82
C MET A 176 4.05 -12.23 0.02
N SER A 177 4.28 -13.54 -0.03
CA SER A 177 3.36 -14.51 -0.65
C SER A 177 1.93 -14.40 -0.10
N THR A 178 1.77 -14.11 1.20
CA THR A 178 0.49 -13.86 1.85
C THR A 178 -0.21 -12.61 1.31
N ASN A 179 0.51 -11.53 1.00
CA ASN A 179 -0.07 -10.33 0.41
C ASN A 179 -0.64 -10.59 -0.99
N LEU A 180 0.11 -11.32 -1.83
CA LEU A 180 -0.29 -11.64 -3.20
C LEU A 180 -1.51 -12.59 -3.21
N VAL A 181 -1.45 -13.66 -2.42
CA VAL A 181 -2.54 -14.65 -2.32
C VAL A 181 -3.79 -14.02 -1.72
N ALA A 182 -3.64 -13.16 -0.70
CA ALA A 182 -4.77 -12.41 -0.15
C ALA A 182 -5.45 -11.51 -1.18
N LEU A 183 -4.66 -10.78 -1.99
CA LEU A 183 -5.19 -9.99 -3.09
C LEU A 183 -5.95 -10.87 -4.09
N LEU A 184 -5.39 -12.01 -4.49
CA LEU A 184 -6.05 -12.94 -5.42
C LEU A 184 -7.38 -13.45 -4.88
N PHE A 185 -7.48 -13.78 -3.59
CA PHE A 185 -8.72 -14.19 -2.97
C PHE A 185 -9.76 -13.07 -2.88
N MET A 186 -9.34 -11.83 -2.63
CA MET A 186 -10.23 -10.68 -2.57
C MET A 186 -10.75 -10.25 -3.95
N THR A 187 -10.01 -10.55 -5.01
CA THR A 187 -10.28 -10.06 -6.37
C THR A 187 -10.83 -11.15 -7.30
N LYS A 188 -9.96 -12.05 -7.80
CA LYS A 188 -10.29 -13.06 -8.82
C LYS A 188 -10.92 -14.33 -8.23
N HIS A 189 -10.40 -14.81 -7.10
CA HIS A 189 -10.70 -16.13 -6.55
C HIS A 189 -11.62 -16.05 -5.33
N ARG A 190 -12.60 -15.12 -5.35
CA ARG A 190 -13.55 -14.88 -4.24
C ARG A 190 -14.41 -16.08 -3.87
N LYS A 191 -14.70 -16.95 -4.85
CA LYS A 191 -15.45 -18.21 -4.66
C LYS A 191 -14.55 -19.40 -4.32
N GLY A 192 -13.25 -19.16 -4.16
CA GLY A 192 -12.24 -20.20 -4.02
C GLY A 192 -11.71 -20.70 -5.36
N ALA A 193 -10.60 -21.44 -5.29
CA ALA A 193 -9.88 -21.93 -6.46
C ALA A 193 -9.05 -23.18 -6.12
N THR A 194 -8.73 -23.96 -7.15
CA THR A 194 -7.78 -25.08 -7.03
C THR A 194 -6.34 -24.56 -6.92
N LEU A 195 -5.44 -25.40 -6.42
CA LEU A 195 -4.01 -25.06 -6.36
C LEU A 195 -3.47 -24.64 -7.74
N GLN A 196 -3.81 -25.35 -8.81
CA GLN A 196 -3.34 -25.04 -10.16
C GLN A 196 -3.81 -23.65 -10.63
N GLN A 197 -5.07 -23.29 -10.37
CA GLN A 197 -5.62 -21.97 -10.70
C GLN A 197 -4.95 -20.85 -9.88
N LEU A 198 -4.66 -21.11 -8.60
CA LEU A 198 -3.95 -20.15 -7.74
C LEU A 198 -2.50 -19.97 -8.20
N VAL A 199 -1.80 -21.06 -8.52
CA VAL A 199 -0.42 -21.03 -9.04
C VAL A 199 -0.34 -20.24 -10.33
N HIS A 200 -1.27 -20.47 -11.26
CA HIS A 200 -1.33 -19.75 -12.52
C HIS A 200 -1.55 -18.24 -12.29
N SER A 201 -2.54 -17.86 -11.48
CA SER A 201 -2.79 -16.46 -11.15
C SER A 201 -1.64 -15.81 -10.36
N LEU A 202 -0.99 -16.55 -9.46
CA LEU A 202 0.16 -16.05 -8.70
C LEU A 202 1.36 -15.79 -9.61
N SER A 203 1.64 -16.71 -10.55
CA SER A 203 2.70 -16.54 -11.53
C SER A 203 2.50 -15.28 -12.37
N TRP A 204 1.26 -15.04 -12.82
CA TRP A 204 0.91 -13.82 -13.54
C TRP A 204 1.10 -12.57 -12.67
N LEU A 205 0.57 -12.59 -11.43
CA LEU A 205 0.63 -11.43 -10.53
C LEU A 205 2.07 -11.05 -10.18
N ARG A 206 2.94 -12.05 -9.99
CA ARG A 206 4.38 -11.82 -9.79
C ARG A 206 5.01 -11.09 -10.98
N GLY A 207 4.63 -11.46 -12.21
CA GLY A 207 5.09 -10.78 -13.42
C GLY A 207 4.69 -9.31 -13.45
N GLU A 208 3.45 -8.99 -13.07
CA GLU A 208 2.97 -7.60 -13.02
C GLU A 208 3.66 -6.77 -11.94
N VAL A 209 3.90 -7.36 -10.76
CA VAL A 209 4.62 -6.69 -9.67
C VAL A 209 6.06 -6.41 -10.08
N PHE A 210 6.71 -7.39 -10.73
CA PHE A 210 8.08 -7.25 -11.21
C PHE A 210 8.22 -6.15 -12.28
N GLN A 211 7.28 -6.07 -13.22
CA GLN A 211 7.26 -5.00 -14.24
C GLN A 211 7.17 -3.60 -13.64
N ARG A 212 6.66 -3.47 -12.41
CA ARG A 212 6.49 -2.20 -11.69
C ARG A 212 7.59 -1.93 -10.67
N GLU A 213 8.74 -2.61 -10.81
CA GLU A 213 9.93 -2.44 -9.95
C GLU A 213 9.69 -2.75 -8.46
N HIS A 214 8.66 -3.52 -8.12
CA HIS A 214 8.40 -3.96 -6.76
C HIS A 214 8.98 -5.36 -6.51
N GLN A 215 9.50 -5.57 -5.30
CA GLN A 215 10.09 -6.85 -4.91
C GLN A 215 9.01 -7.78 -4.35
N VAL A 216 9.08 -9.06 -4.71
CA VAL A 216 8.21 -10.11 -4.17
C VAL A 216 9.04 -11.14 -3.43
N MET A 217 8.68 -11.39 -2.18
CA MET A 217 9.20 -12.45 -1.33
C MET A 217 8.28 -13.67 -1.36
N CYS A 218 8.57 -14.56 -2.29
CA CYS A 218 7.87 -15.82 -2.44
C CYS A 218 8.86 -16.89 -2.93
N SER A 219 8.62 -18.14 -2.53
CA SER A 219 9.37 -19.30 -3.04
C SER A 219 9.44 -19.29 -4.57
N HIS A 220 10.53 -19.81 -5.14
CA HIS A 220 10.64 -19.95 -6.60
C HIS A 220 9.55 -20.89 -7.15
N ASP A 221 9.15 -21.88 -6.35
CA ASP A 221 7.96 -22.68 -6.64
C ASP A 221 6.69 -21.95 -6.18
N ASN A 222 5.89 -21.51 -7.16
CA ASN A 222 4.60 -20.88 -6.92
C ASN A 222 3.62 -21.80 -6.19
N ALA A 223 3.68 -23.12 -6.39
CA ALA A 223 2.81 -24.06 -5.69
C ALA A 223 3.12 -24.08 -4.19
N GLU A 224 4.41 -24.07 -3.85
CA GLU A 224 4.85 -23.96 -2.46
C GLU A 224 4.50 -22.60 -1.87
N GLY A 225 4.70 -21.51 -2.64
CA GLY A 225 4.30 -20.17 -2.22
C GLY A 225 2.81 -20.06 -1.85
N VAL A 226 1.92 -20.68 -2.66
CA VAL A 226 0.48 -20.73 -2.34
C VAL A 226 0.21 -21.54 -1.08
N ARG A 227 0.83 -22.72 -0.94
CA ARG A 227 0.63 -23.59 0.24
C ARG A 227 1.10 -22.91 1.52
N GLN A 228 2.30 -22.35 1.52
CA GLN A 228 2.86 -21.61 2.65
C GLN A 228 1.98 -20.40 3.01
N ALA A 229 1.59 -19.59 2.04
CA ALA A 229 0.73 -18.44 2.27
C ALA A 229 -0.61 -18.84 2.90
N CYS A 230 -1.28 -19.86 2.37
CA CYS A 230 -2.54 -20.34 2.93
C CYS A 230 -2.38 -20.92 4.34
N SER A 231 -1.25 -21.60 4.61
CA SER A 231 -0.92 -22.10 5.95
C SER A 231 -0.71 -20.96 6.95
N LEU A 232 -0.07 -19.86 6.53
CA LEU A 232 0.21 -18.70 7.39
C LEU A 232 -1.04 -17.86 7.66
N LEU A 233 -1.84 -17.60 6.61
CA LEU A 233 -3.16 -16.96 6.74
C LEU A 233 -4.08 -17.76 7.68
N GLY A 234 -3.91 -19.08 7.71
CA GLY A 234 -4.60 -19.95 8.66
C GLY A 234 -6.00 -20.35 8.23
N LYS A 235 -6.51 -21.37 8.92
CA LYS A 235 -7.75 -22.09 8.61
C LYS A 235 -9.03 -21.24 8.70
N ASP A 236 -9.01 -20.18 9.50
CA ASP A 236 -10.18 -19.31 9.66
C ASP A 236 -10.35 -18.37 8.45
N ILE A 237 -9.23 -17.96 7.85
CA ILE A 237 -9.20 -17.13 6.64
C ILE A 237 -9.31 -17.96 5.37
N VAL A 238 -8.60 -19.09 5.30
CA VAL A 238 -8.59 -19.96 4.13
C VAL A 238 -9.01 -21.37 4.53
N ARG A 239 -10.19 -21.78 4.10
CA ARG A 239 -10.73 -23.13 4.34
C ARG A 239 -10.35 -24.05 3.19
N LEU A 240 -9.81 -25.21 3.53
CA LEU A 240 -9.45 -26.26 2.58
C LEU A 240 -10.60 -27.25 2.47
N GLU A 241 -11.08 -27.47 1.26
CA GLU A 241 -12.09 -28.48 0.97
C GLU A 241 -11.48 -29.52 0.01
N THR A 242 -11.51 -30.79 0.41
CA THR A 242 -11.01 -31.88 -0.44
C THR A 242 -12.20 -32.60 -1.06
N ILE A 243 -12.34 -32.47 -2.37
CA ILE A 243 -13.36 -33.18 -3.14
C ILE A 243 -12.75 -34.47 -3.64
N GLN A 244 -13.32 -35.60 -3.20
CA GLN A 244 -13.00 -36.92 -3.72
C GLN A 244 -13.93 -37.21 -4.89
N MET A 245 -13.36 -37.46 -6.07
CA MET A 245 -14.13 -37.86 -7.24
C MET A 245 -14.15 -39.39 -7.29
N GLU A 246 -15.29 -39.98 -6.96
CA GLU A 246 -15.54 -41.41 -7.20
C GLU A 246 -16.06 -41.58 -8.63
N TRP A 247 -15.24 -42.19 -9.49
CA TRP A 247 -15.65 -42.60 -10.82
C TRP A 247 -15.91 -44.10 -10.80
N SER A 248 -17.15 -44.52 -10.97
CA SER A 248 -17.48 -45.91 -11.29
C SER A 248 -17.31 -46.11 -12.80
N SER A 249 -16.10 -46.44 -13.26
CA SER A 249 -15.94 -46.93 -14.62
C SER A 249 -16.07 -48.45 -14.60
N GLU A 250 -17.18 -48.98 -15.14
CA GLU A 250 -17.31 -50.42 -15.42
C GLU A 250 -16.23 -50.81 -16.45
N GLY A 251 -15.10 -51.35 -15.97
CA GLY A 251 -14.20 -52.13 -16.82
C GLY A 251 -12.74 -51.69 -16.91
N ALA A 252 -12.26 -50.67 -16.18
CA ALA A 252 -10.83 -50.33 -16.16
C ALA A 252 -10.26 -50.47 -14.74
N ALA A 253 -9.38 -51.45 -14.58
CA ALA A 253 -8.56 -51.63 -13.39
C ALA A 253 -7.54 -50.49 -13.29
N GLU A 254 -7.91 -49.44 -12.56
CA GLU A 254 -7.04 -48.59 -11.72
C GLU A 254 -7.90 -47.42 -11.19
N ASN A 255 -8.44 -47.58 -9.98
CA ASN A 255 -9.18 -46.51 -9.30
C ASN A 255 -8.21 -45.42 -8.84
N SER A 256 -7.82 -44.50 -9.72
CA SER A 256 -7.13 -43.27 -9.31
C SER A 256 -8.16 -42.36 -8.64
N ASN A 257 -8.38 -42.53 -7.33
CA ASN A 257 -9.19 -41.63 -6.51
C ASN A 257 -8.57 -40.23 -6.53
N LEU A 258 -8.96 -39.40 -7.50
CA LEU A 258 -8.42 -38.06 -7.66
C LEU A 258 -8.94 -37.20 -6.51
N ARG A 259 -8.02 -36.67 -5.69
CA ARG A 259 -8.33 -35.74 -4.60
C ARG A 259 -8.01 -34.33 -5.06
N ILE A 260 -9.04 -33.51 -5.29
CA ILE A 260 -8.86 -32.10 -5.65
C ILE A 260 -9.03 -31.27 -4.38
N VAL A 261 -8.02 -30.47 -4.05
CA VAL A 261 -8.07 -29.53 -2.93
C VAL A 261 -8.47 -28.15 -3.46
N PHE A 262 -9.59 -27.65 -2.95
CA PHE A 262 -10.06 -26.29 -3.15
C PHE A 262 -9.71 -25.42 -1.94
N TYR A 263 -9.24 -24.21 -2.23
CA TYR A 263 -8.91 -23.19 -1.25
C TYR A 263 -10.01 -22.14 -1.28
N HIS A 264 -10.79 -22.03 -0.20
CA HIS A 264 -11.93 -21.14 -0.09
C HIS A 264 -11.62 -19.98 0.88
N PRO A 265 -11.58 -18.72 0.42
CA PRO A 265 -11.42 -17.60 1.33
C PRO A 265 -12.70 -17.33 2.13
N THR A 266 -12.54 -17.01 3.40
CA THR A 266 -13.63 -16.60 4.29
C THR A 266 -13.84 -15.08 4.15
N LEU A 267 -14.77 -14.68 3.28
CA LEU A 267 -15.11 -13.27 3.04
C LEU A 267 -16.17 -12.72 4.01
N ARG A 268 -16.32 -13.33 5.19
CA ARG A 268 -17.24 -12.88 6.25
C ARG A 268 -16.46 -12.18 7.35
N LEU A 269 -17.12 -11.29 8.09
CA LEU A 269 -16.55 -10.72 9.31
C LEU A 269 -16.33 -11.83 10.35
N PRO A 270 -15.25 -11.78 11.14
CA PRO A 270 -14.20 -10.76 11.12
C PRO A 270 -13.09 -11.01 10.07
N HIS A 271 -12.98 -12.23 9.55
CA HIS A 271 -11.84 -12.72 8.76
C HIS A 271 -11.56 -11.94 7.46
N VAL A 272 -12.59 -11.35 6.85
CA VAL A 272 -12.41 -10.48 5.68
C VAL A 272 -11.56 -9.24 5.98
N LEU A 273 -11.58 -8.71 7.22
CA LEU A 273 -10.77 -7.56 7.60
C LEU A 273 -9.29 -7.92 7.67
N GLU A 274 -8.97 -9.10 8.20
CA GLU A 274 -7.61 -9.61 8.23
C GLU A 274 -7.11 -9.95 6.82
N LEU A 275 -7.94 -10.59 5.99
CA LEU A 275 -7.61 -10.84 4.59
C LEU A 275 -7.36 -9.53 3.82
N GLN A 276 -8.19 -8.52 4.04
CA GLN A 276 -8.04 -7.18 3.45
C GLN A 276 -6.76 -6.49 3.93
N TYR A 277 -6.38 -6.66 5.20
CA TYR A 277 -5.13 -6.14 5.73
C TYR A 277 -3.94 -6.63 4.89
N TYR A 278 -3.84 -7.95 4.67
CA TYR A 278 -2.76 -8.53 3.88
C TYR A 278 -2.79 -8.04 2.42
N ALA A 279 -3.98 -7.94 1.82
CA ALA A 279 -4.13 -7.44 0.45
C ALA A 279 -3.73 -5.96 0.30
N ASN A 280 -3.90 -5.14 1.35
CA ASN A 280 -3.65 -3.70 1.29
C ASN A 280 -2.17 -3.33 1.05
N ALA A 281 -1.22 -4.22 1.36
CA ALA A 281 0.19 -4.01 1.03
C ALA A 281 0.42 -3.89 -0.49
N MET A 282 -0.46 -4.45 -1.31
CA MET A 282 -0.38 -4.43 -2.77
C MET A 282 -0.90 -3.12 -3.39
N LEU A 283 -1.55 -2.25 -2.63
CA LEU A 283 -2.16 -1.03 -3.17
C LEU A 283 -1.16 -0.10 -3.88
N PRO A 284 0.04 0.19 -3.31
CA PRO A 284 1.00 1.09 -3.96
C PRO A 284 1.44 0.62 -5.34
N VAL A 285 1.45 -0.71 -5.58
CA VAL A 285 1.85 -1.31 -6.86
C VAL A 285 0.94 -0.84 -8.00
N PHE A 286 -0.36 -0.82 -7.78
CA PHE A 286 -1.35 -0.51 -8.82
C PHE A 286 -1.96 0.89 -8.67
N LEU A 287 -1.54 1.67 -7.68
CA LEU A 287 -2.21 2.92 -7.29
C LEU A 287 -2.31 3.92 -8.45
N THR A 288 -1.20 4.22 -9.12
CA THR A 288 -1.15 5.22 -10.19
C THR A 288 -2.04 4.82 -11.36
N GLU A 289 -1.95 3.57 -11.79
CA GLU A 289 -2.79 3.04 -12.88
C GLU A 289 -4.27 3.05 -12.51
N SER A 290 -4.58 2.76 -11.24
CA SER A 290 -5.95 2.74 -10.76
C SER A 290 -6.57 4.13 -10.74
N ILE A 291 -5.79 5.14 -10.34
CA ILE A 291 -6.22 6.54 -10.38
C ILE A 291 -6.46 6.98 -11.83
N THR A 292 -5.54 6.67 -12.75
CA THR A 292 -5.71 6.98 -14.17
C THR A 292 -6.92 6.24 -14.76
N ALA A 293 -7.09 4.95 -14.49
CA ALA A 293 -8.24 4.16 -14.96
C ALA A 293 -9.56 4.73 -14.44
N THR A 294 -9.59 5.16 -13.17
CA THR A 294 -10.78 5.78 -12.56
C THR A 294 -11.07 7.16 -13.17
N ALA A 295 -10.03 7.95 -13.42
CA ALA A 295 -10.16 9.24 -14.10
C ALA A 295 -10.70 9.07 -15.53
N VAL A 296 -10.17 8.10 -16.29
CA VAL A 296 -10.66 7.74 -17.62
C VAL A 296 -12.12 7.28 -17.56
N TYR A 297 -12.46 6.38 -16.63
CA TYR A 297 -13.84 5.92 -16.45
C TYR A 297 -14.79 7.07 -16.12
N ALA A 298 -14.38 7.99 -15.26
CA ALA A 298 -15.18 9.17 -14.90
C ALA A 298 -15.40 10.13 -16.06
N ILE A 299 -14.46 10.21 -17.01
CA ILE A 299 -14.56 11.08 -18.20
C ILE A 299 -15.36 10.38 -19.30
N ALA A 300 -15.08 9.10 -19.57
CA ALA A 300 -15.71 8.33 -20.62
C ALA A 300 -17.16 7.93 -20.27
N GLY A 301 -17.45 7.68 -18.99
CA GLY A 301 -18.75 7.24 -18.51
C GLY A 301 -19.25 6.00 -19.26
N GLU A 302 -20.53 6.00 -19.64
CA GLU A 302 -21.17 4.92 -20.39
C GLU A 302 -20.55 4.68 -21.78
N LYS A 303 -19.86 5.67 -22.35
CA LYS A 303 -19.24 5.57 -23.67
C LYS A 303 -18.09 4.56 -23.69
N LEU A 304 -17.50 4.21 -22.55
CA LEU A 304 -16.46 3.20 -22.47
C LEU A 304 -16.93 1.83 -23.01
N THR A 305 -18.21 1.51 -22.84
CA THR A 305 -18.81 0.28 -23.37
C THR A 305 -18.85 0.23 -24.90
N LEU A 306 -18.95 1.39 -25.55
CA LEU A 306 -18.93 1.53 -27.00
C LEU A 306 -17.53 1.31 -27.59
N TYR A 307 -16.49 1.50 -26.78
CA TYR A 307 -15.09 1.31 -27.19
C TYR A 307 -14.55 -0.08 -26.86
N ARG A 308 -15.35 -0.95 -26.21
CA ARG A 308 -14.94 -2.31 -25.86
C ARG A 308 -14.82 -3.17 -27.11
N GLY A 309 -13.59 -3.48 -27.52
CA GLY A 309 -13.31 -4.31 -28.70
C GLY A 309 -13.27 -3.55 -30.02
N SER A 310 -13.30 -2.22 -29.99
CA SER A 310 -13.04 -1.39 -31.18
C SER A 310 -11.55 -1.08 -31.29
N ASP A 311 -10.95 -1.25 -32.47
CA ASP A 311 -9.56 -0.84 -32.77
C ASP A 311 -9.36 0.70 -32.84
N GLY A 312 -10.38 1.48 -32.48
CA GLY A 312 -10.34 2.95 -32.52
C GLY A 312 -9.55 3.54 -31.37
N GLU A 313 -8.67 4.50 -31.67
CA GLU A 313 -7.95 5.29 -30.67
C GLU A 313 -8.92 6.21 -29.91
N VAL A 314 -8.96 6.10 -28.58
CA VAL A 314 -9.71 7.00 -27.71
C VAL A 314 -8.75 8.03 -27.13
N VAL A 315 -8.88 9.29 -27.57
CA VAL A 315 -8.03 10.39 -27.13
C VAL A 315 -8.73 11.17 -26.01
N PHE A 316 -8.04 11.34 -24.88
CA PHE A 316 -8.50 12.17 -23.77
C PHE A 316 -7.62 13.42 -23.62
N PRO A 317 -8.21 14.63 -23.49
CA PRO A 317 -7.44 15.84 -23.24
C PRO A 317 -6.68 15.76 -21.91
N ARG A 318 -5.38 16.03 -21.92
CA ARG A 318 -4.51 16.02 -20.74
C ARG A 318 -5.00 16.90 -19.60
N SER A 319 -5.57 18.06 -19.90
CA SER A 319 -6.11 18.98 -18.90
C SER A 319 -7.27 18.37 -18.13
N GLN A 320 -8.15 17.63 -18.82
CA GLN A 320 -9.30 16.96 -18.21
C GLN A 320 -8.87 15.74 -17.41
N LEU A 321 -7.97 14.93 -17.96
CA LEU A 321 -7.43 13.77 -17.27
C LEU A 321 -6.67 14.19 -16.01
N GLY A 322 -5.76 15.16 -16.13
CA GLY A 322 -5.02 15.70 -15.00
C GLY A 322 -5.93 16.25 -13.91
N ALA A 323 -6.91 17.09 -14.24
CA ALA A 323 -7.85 17.64 -13.26
C ALA A 323 -8.63 16.56 -12.49
N ARG A 324 -9.05 15.49 -13.18
CA ARG A 324 -9.75 14.36 -12.55
C ARG A 324 -8.81 13.51 -11.72
N GLU A 325 -7.62 13.18 -12.22
CA GLU A 325 -6.60 12.47 -11.44
C GLU A 325 -6.29 13.23 -10.15
N LEU A 326 -6.09 14.55 -10.22
CA LEU A 326 -5.83 15.41 -9.06
C LEU A 326 -6.97 15.40 -8.05
N GLN A 327 -8.21 15.46 -8.52
CA GLN A 327 -9.39 15.31 -7.69
C GLN A 327 -9.39 13.94 -6.97
N TYR A 328 -9.04 12.87 -7.67
CA TYR A 328 -8.93 11.53 -7.09
C TYR A 328 -7.73 11.38 -6.17
N TYR A 329 -6.58 12.00 -6.44
CA TYR A 329 -5.44 12.03 -5.51
C TYR A 329 -5.79 12.74 -4.20
N ALA A 330 -6.54 13.85 -4.27
CA ALA A 330 -7.03 14.55 -3.08
C ALA A 330 -8.07 13.70 -2.30
N ASN A 331 -8.93 12.98 -3.03
CA ASN A 331 -9.96 12.11 -2.44
C ASN A 331 -9.48 10.70 -2.11
N ALA A 332 -8.28 10.30 -2.54
CA ALA A 332 -7.69 8.98 -2.32
C ALA A 332 -7.42 8.71 -0.83
N MET A 333 -7.54 9.74 0.02
CA MET A 333 -7.65 9.61 1.46
C MET A 333 -8.96 8.95 1.94
N LEU A 334 -9.96 8.71 1.07
CA LEU A 334 -11.16 7.92 1.37
C LEU A 334 -10.86 6.42 1.13
N PRO A 335 -10.82 5.57 2.18
CA PRO A 335 -10.32 4.20 2.09
C PRO A 335 -11.14 3.26 1.20
N VAL A 336 -12.42 3.57 0.96
CA VAL A 336 -13.39 2.67 0.32
C VAL A 336 -13.21 2.68 -1.21
N PHE A 337 -13.19 3.86 -1.83
CA PHE A 337 -13.09 4.02 -3.29
C PHE A 337 -11.76 3.53 -3.86
N LEU A 338 -10.65 3.71 -3.13
CA LEU A 338 -9.33 3.28 -3.58
C LEU A 338 -9.23 1.75 -3.63
N THR A 339 -9.84 1.07 -2.65
CA THR A 339 -9.78 -0.39 -2.57
C THR A 339 -10.59 -1.01 -3.70
N GLU A 340 -11.77 -0.46 -4.02
CA GLU A 340 -12.61 -0.90 -5.15
C GLU A 340 -11.99 -0.56 -6.50
N SER A 341 -11.40 0.62 -6.66
CA SER A 341 -10.72 1.06 -7.90
C SER A 341 -9.43 0.26 -8.18
N ILE A 342 -8.62 0.02 -7.15
CA ILE A 342 -7.42 -0.83 -7.25
C ILE A 342 -7.82 -2.28 -7.45
N THR A 343 -8.90 -2.74 -6.81
CA THR A 343 -9.47 -4.05 -7.10
C THR A 343 -9.92 -4.13 -8.55
N ALA A 344 -10.61 -3.13 -9.08
CA ALA A 344 -11.04 -3.11 -10.47
C ALA A 344 -9.85 -3.11 -11.42
N THR A 345 -8.83 -2.29 -11.20
CA THR A 345 -7.64 -2.19 -12.07
C THR A 345 -6.78 -3.44 -11.99
N ALA A 346 -6.56 -3.98 -10.79
CA ALA A 346 -5.93 -5.27 -10.60
C ALA A 346 -6.76 -6.37 -11.29
N VAL A 347 -8.09 -6.38 -11.17
CA VAL A 347 -8.98 -7.33 -11.85
C VAL A 347 -8.91 -7.18 -13.38
N TYR A 348 -8.89 -5.97 -13.92
CA TYR A 348 -8.75 -5.71 -15.36
C TYR A 348 -7.39 -6.16 -15.88
N ALA A 349 -6.31 -5.86 -15.16
CA ALA A 349 -4.98 -6.38 -15.45
C ALA A 349 -4.98 -7.92 -15.39
N ILE A 350 -5.54 -8.52 -14.32
CA ILE A 350 -5.64 -9.96 -14.08
C ILE A 350 -6.48 -10.67 -15.17
N ALA A 351 -7.50 -9.98 -15.71
CA ALA A 351 -8.37 -10.47 -16.76
C ALA A 351 -7.73 -10.40 -18.17
N GLY A 352 -6.54 -9.82 -18.30
CA GLY A 352 -5.84 -9.67 -19.58
C GLY A 352 -6.42 -8.61 -20.50
N GLU A 353 -7.40 -7.83 -20.04
CA GLU A 353 -7.98 -6.72 -20.79
C GLU A 353 -7.08 -5.48 -20.63
N LYS A 354 -6.01 -5.41 -21.44
CA LYS A 354 -5.15 -4.22 -21.48
C LYS A 354 -5.84 -3.08 -22.23
N LEU A 355 -6.23 -2.04 -21.51
CA LEU A 355 -6.57 -0.75 -22.12
C LEU A 355 -5.27 -0.04 -22.49
N THR A 356 -4.96 0.01 -23.79
CA THR A 356 -3.74 0.66 -24.28
C THR A 356 -4.02 2.15 -24.45
N LEU A 357 -3.52 2.97 -23.53
CA LEU A 357 -3.62 4.42 -23.61
C LEU A 357 -2.40 4.97 -24.33
N TYR A 358 -2.62 5.56 -25.50
CA TYR A 358 -1.56 6.22 -26.27
C TYR A 358 -1.35 7.66 -25.77
N ARG A 359 -0.08 8.05 -25.62
CA ARG A 359 0.30 9.42 -25.31
C ARG A 359 0.20 10.26 -26.59
N GLY A 360 -0.92 10.94 -26.77
CA GLY A 360 -1.08 11.95 -27.83
C GLY A 360 -0.07 13.09 -27.65
N SER A 361 0.52 13.53 -28.76
CA SER A 361 1.43 14.67 -28.82
C SER A 361 0.63 15.96 -28.93
N ASP A 362 0.12 16.45 -27.80
CA ASP A 362 -0.32 17.83 -27.61
C ASP A 362 0.22 18.38 -26.28
#